data_AF-A0A496XE82-F1
#
_entry.id   AF-A0A496XE82-F1
#
_cell.length_a   1.000
_cell.length_b   1.000
_cell.length_c   1.000
_cell.angle_alpha   90.00
_cell.angle_beta   90.00
_cell.angle_gamma   90.00
#
_symmetry.space_group_name_H-M   'P 1'
#
loop_
_entity.id
_entity.type
_entity.pdbx_description
1 polymer ?
#
loop_
_entity_poly.entity_id
_entity_poly.type
_entity_poly.pdbx_seq_one_letter_code
_entity_poly.pdbx_strand_id
1 'polypeptide(L)'
;RVKQIDLPPDVSESVYQRMNAEREKEAREHRSQGQELAEGIRAAADREVTVIRANAYRDSELIRGAGDATATGVYADAFNQDPEFYSFTRSLRAYQDSFRGGSDIMLIQPDSEFFRYLKDSSGGK
;
A
#
# COMPACT_ATOMS: atom_id res chain seq x y z
N ARG A 1 -66.39 -28.51 21.97
CA ARG A 1 -66.20 -27.31 22.82
C ARG A 1 -65.14 -27.66 23.86
N VAL A 2 -63.92 -27.16 23.70
CA VAL A 2 -62.84 -27.42 24.66
C VAL A 2 -63.12 -26.59 25.91
N LYS A 3 -63.30 -27.26 27.06
CA LYS A 3 -63.37 -26.61 28.37
C LYS A 3 -61.99 -26.03 28.66
N GLN A 4 -61.96 -24.76 29.00
CA GLN A 4 -60.78 -24.07 29.53
C GLN A 4 -60.19 -24.92 30.68
N ILE A 5 -58.93 -25.29 30.52
CA ILE A 5 -58.18 -26.02 31.52
C ILE A 5 -57.64 -24.95 32.48
N ASP A 6 -58.37 -24.65 33.54
CA ASP A 6 -57.87 -23.78 34.60
C ASP A 6 -56.78 -24.55 35.35
N LEU A 7 -55.53 -24.18 35.07
CA LEU A 7 -54.37 -24.68 35.80
C LEU A 7 -54.27 -23.91 37.12
N PRO A 8 -54.07 -24.59 38.28
CA PRO A 8 -53.93 -23.90 39.56
C PRO A 8 -52.82 -22.83 39.49
N PRO A 9 -53.05 -21.61 40.01
CA PRO A 9 -52.11 -20.50 39.88
C PRO A 9 -50.71 -20.84 40.39
N ASP A 10 -50.61 -21.63 41.47
CA ASP A 10 -49.35 -22.02 42.12
C ASP A 10 -48.41 -22.86 41.24
N VAL A 11 -48.93 -23.71 40.34
CA VAL A 11 -48.09 -24.51 39.42
C VAL A 11 -47.77 -23.77 38.13
N SER A 12 -48.63 -22.84 37.71
CA SER A 12 -48.46 -22.09 36.47
C SER A 12 -47.21 -21.20 36.47
N GLU A 13 -46.90 -20.56 37.60
CA GLU A 13 -45.77 -19.63 37.72
C GLU A 13 -44.42 -20.32 37.54
N SER A 14 -44.25 -21.52 38.11
CA SER A 14 -43.03 -22.32 37.96
C SER A 14 -42.76 -22.74 36.50
N VAL A 15 -43.82 -23.01 35.74
CA VAL A 15 -43.73 -23.38 34.32
C VAL A 15 -43.36 -22.17 33.49
N TYR A 16 -43.99 -21.01 33.74
CA TYR A 16 -43.64 -19.75 33.06
C TYR A 16 -42.18 -19.33 33.33
N GLN A 17 -41.71 -19.45 34.58
CA GLN A 17 -40.32 -19.16 34.92
C GLN A 17 -39.34 -20.08 34.17
N ARG A 18 -39.64 -21.39 34.09
CA ARG A 18 -38.82 -22.34 33.33
C ARG A 18 -38.83 -22.01 31.83
N MET A 19 -40.00 -21.69 31.26
CA MET A 19 -40.11 -21.31 29.84
C MET A 19 -39.31 -20.05 29.52
N ASN A 20 -39.34 -19.04 30.40
CA ASN A 20 -38.56 -17.82 30.24
C ASN A 20 -37.05 -18.10 30.32
N ALA A 21 -36.63 -18.92 31.29
CA ALA A 21 -35.23 -19.30 31.44
C ALA A 21 -34.70 -20.07 30.21
N GLU A 22 -35.48 -21.00 29.66
CA GLU A 22 -35.11 -21.72 28.43
C GLU A 22 -35.05 -20.79 27.21
N ARG A 23 -36.01 -19.88 27.04
CA ARG A 23 -35.96 -18.88 25.96
C ARG A 23 -34.76 -17.96 26.08
N GLU A 24 -34.44 -17.49 27.28
CA GLU A 24 -33.27 -16.66 27.50
C GLU A 24 -31.97 -17.42 27.20
N LYS A 25 -31.92 -18.71 27.55
CA LYS A 25 -30.79 -19.58 27.23
C LYS A 25 -30.62 -19.73 25.73
N GLU A 26 -31.70 -20.04 25.00
CA GLU A 26 -31.71 -20.14 23.54
C GLU A 26 -31.28 -18.82 22.88
N ALA A 27 -31.80 -17.69 23.36
CA ALA A 27 -31.41 -16.37 22.86
C ALA A 27 -29.93 -16.03 23.15
N ARG A 28 -29.39 -16.46 24.29
CA ARG A 28 -27.95 -16.32 24.59
C ARG A 28 -27.11 -17.20 23.66
N GLU A 29 -27.54 -18.42 23.40
CA GLU A 29 -26.83 -19.35 22.53
C GLU A 29 -26.78 -18.85 21.08
N HIS A 30 -27.90 -18.40 20.53
CA HIS A 30 -27.92 -17.80 19.19
C HIS A 30 -27.06 -16.54 19.09
N ARG A 31 -27.05 -15.67 20.13
CA ARG A 31 -26.16 -14.50 20.15
C ARG A 31 -24.69 -14.90 20.20
N SER A 32 -24.34 -15.92 20.98
CA SER A 32 -22.97 -16.43 21.05
C SER A 32 -22.51 -16.98 19.70
N GLN A 33 -23.34 -17.80 19.05
CA GLN A 33 -23.05 -18.34 17.72
C GLN A 33 -22.90 -17.23 16.68
N GLY A 34 -23.78 -16.22 16.72
CA GLY A 34 -23.69 -15.06 15.83
C GLY A 34 -22.40 -14.26 16.04
N GLN A 35 -21.95 -14.10 17.28
CA GLN A 35 -20.68 -13.43 17.60
C GLN A 35 -19.48 -14.25 17.11
N GLU A 36 -19.47 -15.55 17.33
CA GLU A 36 -18.41 -16.45 16.87
C GLU A 36 -18.26 -16.41 15.34
N LEU A 37 -19.38 -16.53 14.61
CA LEU A 37 -19.39 -16.44 13.15
C LEU A 37 -18.91 -15.06 12.67
N ALA A 38 -19.38 -13.99 13.31
CA ALA A 38 -18.97 -12.63 12.95
C ALA A 38 -17.46 -12.42 13.16
N GLU A 39 -16.90 -12.94 14.25
CA GLU A 39 -15.47 -12.85 14.53
C GLU A 39 -14.65 -13.65 13.52
N GLY A 40 -15.09 -14.85 13.17
CA GLY A 40 -14.47 -15.66 12.12
C GLY A 40 -14.47 -14.96 10.76
N ILE A 41 -15.59 -14.33 10.37
CA ILE A 41 -15.70 -13.57 9.12
C ILE A 41 -14.75 -12.37 9.13
N ARG A 42 -14.70 -11.60 10.23
CA ARG A 42 -13.79 -10.45 10.35
C ARG A 42 -12.33 -10.87 10.24
N ALA A 43 -11.93 -11.90 10.98
CA ALA A 43 -10.56 -12.42 10.93
C ALA A 43 -10.17 -12.93 9.54
N ALA A 44 -11.09 -13.57 8.82
CA ALA A 44 -10.88 -13.97 7.43
C ALA A 44 -10.72 -12.76 6.50
N ALA A 45 -11.60 -11.76 6.62
CA ALA A 45 -11.54 -10.53 5.84
C ALA A 45 -10.22 -9.77 6.08
N ASP A 46 -9.78 -9.63 7.32
CA ASP A 46 -8.52 -8.95 7.67
C ASP A 46 -7.30 -9.66 7.06
N ARG A 47 -7.33 -11.00 7.07
CA ARG A 47 -6.30 -11.81 6.39
C ARG A 47 -6.30 -11.56 4.88
N GLU A 48 -7.47 -11.57 4.25
CA GLU A 48 -7.60 -11.32 2.81
C GLU A 48 -7.11 -9.92 2.43
N VAL A 49 -7.49 -8.88 3.18
CA VAL A 49 -7.01 -7.51 2.97
C VAL A 49 -5.49 -7.45 3.02
N THR A 50 -4.88 -8.12 4.00
CA THR A 50 -3.43 -8.17 4.15
C THR A 50 -2.77 -8.83 2.94
N VAL A 51 -3.29 -9.97 2.49
CA VAL A 51 -2.78 -10.71 1.32
C VAL A 51 -2.94 -9.88 0.04
N ILE A 52 -4.10 -9.26 -0.18
CA ILE A 52 -4.35 -8.41 -1.36
C ILE A 52 -3.37 -7.25 -1.38
N ARG A 53 -3.18 -6.55 -0.25
CA ARG A 53 -2.25 -5.43 -0.16
C ARG A 53 -0.81 -5.87 -0.41
N ALA A 54 -0.40 -7.01 0.14
CA ALA A 54 0.93 -7.56 -0.07
C ALA A 54 1.18 -7.93 -1.54
N ASN A 55 0.21 -8.57 -2.19
CA ASN A 55 0.28 -8.91 -3.61
C ASN A 55 0.34 -7.64 -4.47
N ALA A 56 -0.52 -6.66 -4.21
CA ALA A 56 -0.51 -5.39 -4.93
C ALA A 56 0.84 -4.66 -4.78
N TYR A 57 1.41 -4.66 -3.58
CA TYR A 57 2.72 -4.08 -3.34
C TYR A 57 3.84 -4.81 -4.10
N ARG A 58 3.88 -6.14 -4.01
CA ARG A 58 4.84 -6.97 -4.76
C ARG A 58 4.74 -6.69 -6.27
N ASP A 59 3.54 -6.69 -6.81
CA ASP A 59 3.32 -6.51 -8.24
C ASP A 59 3.72 -5.08 -8.67
N SER A 60 3.49 -4.08 -7.82
CA SER A 60 3.95 -2.70 -8.07
C SER A 60 5.48 -2.58 -8.09
N GLU A 61 6.19 -3.24 -7.16
CA GLU A 61 7.66 -3.24 -7.13
C GLU A 61 8.23 -4.01 -8.32
N LEU A 62 7.59 -5.10 -8.76
CA LEU A 62 7.99 -5.82 -9.98
C LEU A 62 7.87 -4.95 -11.23
N ILE A 63 6.74 -4.24 -11.39
CA ILE A 63 6.54 -3.32 -12.52
C ILE A 63 7.56 -2.18 -12.48
N ARG A 64 7.80 -1.59 -11.30
CA ARG A 64 8.80 -0.55 -11.15
C ARG A 64 10.20 -1.06 -11.47
N GLY A 65 10.59 -2.22 -10.94
CA GLY A 65 11.88 -2.83 -11.22
C GLY A 65 12.09 -3.16 -12.71
N ALA A 66 11.05 -3.65 -13.40
CA ALA A 66 11.11 -3.87 -14.85
C ALA A 66 11.24 -2.55 -15.63
N GLY A 67 10.55 -1.50 -15.20
CA GLY A 67 10.69 -0.15 -15.76
C GLY A 67 12.09 0.41 -15.58
N ASP A 68 12.65 0.31 -14.38
CA ASP A 68 13.99 0.78 -14.04
C ASP A 68 15.06 0.00 -14.82
N ALA A 69 14.90 -1.32 -14.96
CA ALA A 69 15.79 -2.16 -15.76
C ALA A 69 15.76 -1.76 -17.24
N THR A 70 14.55 -1.54 -17.79
CA THR A 70 14.38 -1.11 -19.18
C THR A 70 14.98 0.28 -19.39
N ALA A 71 14.71 1.23 -18.51
CA ALA A 71 15.27 2.57 -18.57
C ALA A 71 16.80 2.53 -18.51
N THR A 72 17.37 1.79 -17.55
CA THR A 72 18.82 1.63 -17.42
C THR A 72 19.42 0.99 -18.66
N GLY A 73 18.76 -0.03 -19.25
CA GLY A 73 19.19 -0.65 -20.51
C GLY A 73 19.23 0.36 -21.65
N VAL A 74 18.15 1.12 -21.86
CA VAL A 74 18.09 2.18 -22.89
C VAL A 74 19.14 3.25 -22.65
N TYR A 75 19.37 3.64 -21.38
CA TYR A 75 20.42 4.60 -21.03
C TYR A 75 21.82 4.04 -21.35
N ALA A 76 22.09 2.78 -21.04
CA ALA A 76 23.38 2.14 -21.34
C ALA A 76 23.60 1.99 -22.85
N ASP A 77 22.56 1.60 -23.60
CA ASP A 77 22.62 1.48 -25.06
C ASP A 77 22.88 2.83 -25.72
N ALA A 78 22.19 3.88 -25.26
CA ALA A 78 22.42 5.25 -25.71
C ALA A 78 23.82 5.76 -25.34
N PHE A 79 24.32 5.41 -24.14
CA PHE A 79 25.68 5.74 -23.72
C PHE A 79 26.75 5.07 -24.60
N ASN A 80 26.53 3.81 -24.98
CA ASN A 80 27.47 3.06 -25.82
C ASN A 80 27.54 3.58 -27.27
N GLN A 81 26.51 4.29 -27.75
CA GLN A 81 26.51 4.87 -29.11
C GLN A 81 27.45 6.07 -29.25
N ASP A 82 27.46 6.97 -28.27
CA ASP A 82 28.40 8.10 -28.21
C ASP A 82 28.57 8.58 -26.76
N PRO A 83 29.57 8.07 -26.04
CA PRO A 83 29.83 8.43 -24.64
C PRO A 83 30.10 9.93 -24.46
N GLU A 84 30.73 10.57 -25.45
CA GLU A 84 31.21 11.95 -25.39
C GLU A 84 30.05 12.95 -25.56
N PHE A 85 29.15 12.68 -26.51
CA PHE A 85 27.92 13.45 -26.71
C PHE A 85 26.97 13.36 -25.50
N TYR A 86 26.91 12.22 -24.82
CA TYR A 86 26.11 12.05 -23.61
C TYR A 86 26.68 12.87 -22.43
N SER A 87 27.99 12.79 -22.18
CA SER A 87 28.63 13.61 -21.12
C SER A 87 28.41 15.11 -21.35
N PHE A 88 28.46 15.53 -22.61
CA PHE A 88 28.15 16.90 -23.00
C PHE A 88 26.69 17.27 -22.68
N THR A 89 25.70 16.52 -23.19
CA THR A 89 24.27 16.83 -22.96
C THR A 89 23.83 16.70 -21.48
N ARG A 90 24.43 15.78 -20.72
CA ARG A 90 24.20 15.66 -19.27
C ARG A 90 24.76 16.86 -18.51
N SER A 91 25.95 17.34 -18.87
CA SER A 91 26.52 18.55 -18.28
C SER A 91 25.65 19.78 -18.57
N LEU A 92 25.11 19.91 -19.79
CA LEU A 92 24.19 20.99 -20.16
C LEU A 92 22.87 20.98 -19.36
N ARG A 93 22.28 19.79 -19.13
CA ARG A 93 21.09 19.67 -18.26
C ARG A 93 21.40 20.02 -16.81
N ALA A 94 22.54 19.56 -16.30
CA ALA A 94 22.99 19.90 -14.95
C ALA A 94 23.17 21.42 -14.78
N TYR A 95 23.72 22.11 -15.79
CA TYR A 95 23.77 23.58 -15.80
C TYR A 95 22.36 24.18 -15.77
N GLN A 96 21.45 23.70 -16.64
CA GLN A 96 20.10 24.24 -16.72
C GLN A 96 19.34 24.10 -15.40
N ASP A 97 19.50 22.97 -14.72
CA ASP A 97 18.86 22.71 -13.43
C ASP A 97 19.51 23.51 -12.29
N SER A 98 20.85 23.68 -12.28
CA SER A 98 21.52 24.52 -11.30
C SER A 98 21.17 26.00 -11.44
N PHE A 99 20.95 26.49 -12.67
CA PHE A 99 20.59 27.90 -12.92
C PHE A 99 19.09 28.20 -12.79
N ARG A 100 18.22 27.18 -12.73
CA ARG A 100 16.77 27.36 -12.53
C ARG A 100 16.38 27.79 -11.11
N GLY A 101 17.24 27.58 -10.11
CA GLY A 101 16.97 27.85 -8.69
C GLY A 101 17.11 29.31 -8.23
N GLY A 102 17.57 30.23 -9.09
CA GLY A 102 17.55 31.68 -8.84
C GLY A 102 18.41 32.23 -7.67
N SER A 103 19.16 31.39 -6.93
CA SER A 103 19.62 31.76 -5.58
C SER A 103 21.04 31.31 -5.17
N ASP A 104 21.86 30.74 -6.04
CA ASP A 104 23.13 30.13 -5.57
C ASP A 104 24.36 30.94 -6.03
N ILE A 105 24.99 31.64 -5.08
CA ILE A 105 26.39 32.07 -5.20
C ILE A 105 27.24 30.78 -5.22
N MET A 106 27.59 30.32 -6.42
CA MET A 106 28.40 29.12 -6.61
C MET A 106 29.90 29.49 -6.52
N LEU A 107 30.53 29.28 -5.36
CA LEU A 107 32.00 29.28 -5.25
C LEU A 107 32.51 27.92 -5.76
N ILE A 108 32.84 27.86 -7.05
CA ILE A 108 33.47 26.69 -7.67
C ILE A 108 34.85 27.10 -8.17
N GLN A 109 35.85 26.28 -7.90
CA GLN A 109 37.19 26.47 -8.44
C GLN A 109 37.14 26.55 -9.98
N PRO A 110 37.83 27.50 -10.62
CA PRO A 110 37.81 27.69 -12.07
C PRO A 110 38.07 26.39 -12.86
N ASP A 111 38.84 25.49 -12.29
CA ASP A 111 39.39 24.25 -12.82
C ASP A 111 38.52 23.01 -12.53
N SER A 112 37.29 23.20 -12.04
CA SER A 112 36.34 22.11 -11.83
C SER A 112 35.93 21.41 -13.13
N GLU A 113 35.91 20.08 -13.10
CA GLU A 113 35.34 19.19 -14.14
C GLU A 113 33.93 19.60 -14.56
N PHE A 114 33.21 20.28 -13.66
CA PHE A 114 31.88 20.81 -13.93
C PHE A 114 31.85 21.74 -15.14
N PHE A 115 32.88 22.55 -15.41
CA PHE A 115 32.90 23.51 -16.54
C PHE A 115 33.71 23.03 -17.76
N ARG A 116 34.16 21.77 -17.80
CA ARG A 116 35.00 21.23 -18.89
C ARG A 116 34.41 21.53 -20.27
N TYR A 117 33.12 21.25 -20.44
CA TYR A 117 32.40 21.47 -21.70
C TYR A 117 31.96 22.92 -21.97
N LEU A 118 32.02 23.80 -20.95
CA LEU A 118 31.76 25.24 -21.12
C LEU A 118 33.01 25.97 -21.62
N LYS A 119 34.20 25.47 -21.25
CA LYS A 119 35.50 26.03 -21.62
C LYS A 119 36.03 25.51 -22.96
N ASP A 120 35.70 24.26 -23.29
CA ASP A 120 36.09 23.60 -24.54
C ASP A 120 34.92 22.73 -25.04
N SER A 121 34.41 23.03 -26.24
CA SER A 121 33.30 22.29 -26.85
C SER A 121 33.62 20.83 -27.16
N SER A 122 34.89 20.45 -27.16
CA SER A 122 35.36 19.08 -27.39
C SER A 122 35.65 18.30 -26.10
N GLY A 123 35.40 18.87 -24.92
CA GLY A 123 35.67 18.18 -23.66
C GLY A 123 37.17 17.96 -23.45
N GLY A 124 37.93 19.06 -23.34
CA GLY A 124 39.38 19.02 -23.17
C GLY A 124 39.82 18.02 -22.09
N LYS A 125 40.80 17.18 -22.46
CA LYS A 125 41.44 16.13 -21.64
C LYS A 125 41.73 16.59 -20.21
#